data_AF-A0A0G1S2Q6-F1
#
_entry.id   AF-A0A0G1S2Q6-F1
#
_cell.length_a   1.000
_cell.length_b   1.000
_cell.length_c   1.000
_cell.angle_alpha   90.00
_cell.angle_beta   90.00
_cell.angle_gamma   90.00
#
_symmetry.space_group_name_H-M   'P 1'
#
loop_
_entity.id
_entity.type
_entity.pdbx_description
1 polymer ?
#
loop_
_entity_poly.entity_id
_entity_poly.type
_entity_poly.pdbx_seq_one_letter_code
_entity_poly.pdbx_strand_id
1 'polypeptide(L)'
;MGAKLWNLTKSVLLVFVFTGVVFMSASSPVNAESTVGVLPHATDFLSLPACGNNCGTTYLPTATASQRSTYISQLKSRGYTHVYLSVTASSFNFYSNASGFNSLLTELNNAGIKAVIWLTSDTGTWKDKTVSAIKTDLSNFIPQIDAKVNSYVVGLEANEYWTSTEIQDIGNHMDSLTSKALAAHQTPGKWDYCFQGWCDYMVLQTNSPTQSSTTTQVNQKVLDARAALGKPVVVGEYHKPDESTSITLGNAGLEACAAGFGNGGTVSKIIWPNGVGCGTGPTSTPTPTGLTNKAPSVSNGIYTTTMGKPVDVIFTYDDPDGPGPYTFSITTQPLHGTVTGAATDNDWVYTPAAGYTGTDLFKWRVNDGKTYSLAATINITINTGPTPTKTPTKTPTPATAKPGDANGDNLVNGLDYLIWLSHYGQTAIGAVNGDFNNDSAVNGLDYLIWLNNYGT
;
A
#
# COMPACT_ATOMS: atom_id res chain seq x y z
N MET A 1 -27.98 -34.84 -63.38
CA MET A 1 -27.98 -33.39 -63.07
C MET A 1 -28.54 -33.18 -61.66
N GLY A 2 -27.86 -32.36 -60.85
CA GLY A 2 -28.44 -31.64 -59.71
C GLY A 2 -28.34 -32.29 -58.34
N ALA A 3 -27.33 -31.89 -57.55
CA ALA A 3 -27.09 -32.29 -56.16
C ALA A 3 -27.47 -31.18 -55.14
N LYS A 4 -27.59 -31.61 -53.88
CA LYS A 4 -28.21 -30.98 -52.70
C LYS A 4 -27.42 -29.84 -52.02
N LEU A 5 -28.20 -28.86 -51.55
CA LEU A 5 -28.19 -28.08 -50.28
C LEU A 5 -26.86 -27.78 -49.57
N TRP A 6 -26.55 -26.48 -49.44
CA TRP A 6 -26.07 -25.81 -48.22
C TRP A 6 -26.71 -24.41 -48.14
N ASN A 7 -27.14 -23.99 -46.95
CA ASN A 7 -27.75 -22.68 -46.71
C ASN A 7 -27.03 -21.99 -45.54
N LEU A 8 -26.59 -20.75 -45.77
CA LEU A 8 -26.38 -19.71 -44.76
C LEU A 8 -26.08 -18.40 -45.50
N THR A 9 -27.04 -17.48 -45.51
CA THR A 9 -26.83 -16.08 -45.91
C THR A 9 -27.22 -15.12 -44.80
N LYS A 10 -26.41 -14.06 -44.73
CA LYS A 10 -26.37 -12.89 -43.86
C LYS A 10 -27.73 -12.19 -43.66
N SER A 11 -27.92 -11.52 -42.51
CA SER A 11 -27.92 -10.04 -42.44
C SER A 11 -28.22 -9.48 -41.04
N VAL A 12 -27.66 -8.30 -40.81
CA VAL A 12 -27.62 -7.43 -39.63
C VAL A 12 -28.95 -6.70 -39.39
N LEU A 13 -29.39 -6.53 -38.12
CA LEU A 13 -30.05 -5.30 -37.64
C LEU A 13 -29.90 -5.12 -36.10
N LEU A 14 -29.77 -3.84 -35.75
CA LEU A 14 -29.37 -3.13 -34.53
C LEU A 14 -30.34 -3.21 -33.30
N VAL A 15 -29.76 -3.33 -32.08
CA VAL A 15 -29.92 -2.42 -30.90
C VAL A 15 -31.29 -2.39 -30.11
N PHE A 16 -31.47 -2.36 -28.76
CA PHE A 16 -30.68 -2.08 -27.53
C PHE A 16 -31.37 -2.65 -26.24
N VAL A 17 -30.58 -2.83 -25.15
CA VAL A 17 -30.85 -2.92 -23.66
C VAL A 17 -31.69 -4.11 -23.10
N PHE A 18 -31.37 -4.78 -21.98
CA PHE A 18 -30.55 -4.46 -20.79
C PHE A 18 -29.69 -5.64 -20.30
N THR A 19 -28.54 -5.26 -19.75
CA THR A 19 -27.48 -6.03 -19.12
C THR A 19 -27.88 -6.60 -17.76
N GLY A 20 -27.50 -7.85 -17.50
CA GLY A 20 -27.43 -8.46 -16.17
C GLY A 20 -26.11 -9.22 -16.04
N VAL A 21 -25.00 -8.48 -16.06
CA VAL A 21 -23.67 -9.05 -15.78
C VAL A 21 -23.55 -9.16 -14.26
N VAL A 22 -23.43 -10.41 -13.78
CA VAL A 22 -22.96 -10.68 -12.42
C VAL A 22 -21.49 -10.26 -12.38
N PHE A 23 -21.23 -9.09 -11.79
CA PHE A 23 -19.88 -8.73 -11.37
C PHE A 23 -19.49 -9.67 -10.23
N MET A 24 -18.51 -10.52 -10.48
CA MET A 24 -17.63 -11.01 -9.42
C MET A 24 -16.93 -9.77 -8.85
N SER A 25 -17.29 -9.36 -7.64
CA SER A 25 -16.50 -8.38 -6.91
C SER A 25 -15.16 -9.01 -6.58
N ALA A 26 -14.11 -8.64 -7.32
CA ALA A 26 -12.76 -8.77 -6.83
C ALA A 26 -12.70 -8.02 -5.49
N SER A 27 -12.33 -8.74 -4.44
CA SER A 27 -11.99 -8.16 -3.13
C SER A 27 -10.96 -7.06 -3.32
N SER A 28 -11.28 -5.89 -2.78
CA SER A 28 -10.54 -4.63 -2.81
C SER A 28 -9.03 -4.77 -2.60
N PRO A 29 -8.15 -3.99 -3.27
CA PRO A 29 -6.80 -3.76 -2.78
C PRO A 29 -6.88 -2.73 -1.65
N VAL A 30 -7.19 -3.19 -0.43
CA VAL A 30 -6.90 -2.46 0.80
C VAL A 30 -5.85 -3.26 1.53
N ASN A 31 -4.63 -2.75 1.61
CA ASN A 31 -3.70 -3.13 2.67
C ASN A 31 -3.15 -1.82 3.28
N ALA A 32 -4.00 -0.95 3.84
CA ALA A 32 -3.98 -0.81 5.30
C ALA A 32 -4.01 -2.18 5.98
N GLU A 33 -3.23 -2.39 7.05
CA GLU A 33 -3.66 -3.37 8.06
C GLU A 33 -5.17 -3.25 8.17
N SER A 34 -5.88 -4.37 8.00
CA SER A 34 -7.32 -4.44 7.85
C SER A 34 -8.00 -3.28 8.59
N THR A 35 -8.88 -2.55 7.91
CA THR A 35 -9.86 -1.65 8.53
C THR A 35 -10.84 -2.39 9.47
N VAL A 36 -10.42 -3.53 10.02
CA VAL A 36 -10.95 -4.21 11.19
C VAL A 36 -9.81 -4.28 12.23
N GLY A 37 -9.52 -3.17 12.93
CA GLY A 37 -8.57 -3.26 14.05
C GLY A 37 -8.29 -2.00 14.86
N VAL A 38 -7.94 -0.89 14.21
CA VAL A 38 -7.55 0.36 14.90
C VAL A 38 -7.62 1.45 13.83
N LEU A 39 -8.24 2.61 14.01
CA LEU A 39 -7.76 3.69 14.85
C LEU A 39 -8.92 4.58 15.33
N PRO A 40 -9.82 4.06 16.17
CA PRO A 40 -10.42 4.93 17.15
C PRO A 40 -9.43 5.15 18.29
N HIS A 41 -8.60 6.19 18.13
CA HIS A 41 -7.78 6.68 19.23
C HIS A 41 -8.71 7.16 20.33
N ALA A 42 -8.66 6.51 21.47
CA ALA A 42 -9.44 6.86 22.64
C ALA A 42 -8.48 7.01 23.80
N THR A 43 -8.04 8.24 24.05
CA THR A 43 -7.10 8.55 25.13
C THR A 43 -7.42 9.90 25.74
N ASP A 44 -6.83 10.13 26.90
CA ASP A 44 -6.90 11.37 27.65
C ASP A 44 -5.51 11.64 28.23
N PHE A 45 -4.80 12.58 27.59
CA PHE A 45 -3.42 12.85 27.96
C PHE A 45 -3.27 14.00 28.94
N LEU A 46 -4.19 14.99 29.02
CA LEU A 46 -4.02 16.19 29.85
C LEU A 46 -4.84 16.23 31.14
N SER A 47 -5.95 15.49 31.25
CA SER A 47 -6.96 15.78 32.28
C SER A 47 -7.03 14.77 33.42
N LEU A 48 -6.10 13.81 33.47
CA LEU A 48 -6.10 12.75 34.47
C LEU A 48 -5.53 13.20 35.83
N PRO A 49 -6.28 13.03 36.94
CA PRO A 49 -5.82 13.49 38.26
C PRO A 49 -4.49 12.86 38.73
N ALA A 50 -4.19 11.61 38.32
CA ALA A 50 -3.02 10.88 38.80
C ALA A 50 -1.67 11.51 38.40
N CYS A 51 -1.62 12.29 37.33
CA CYS A 51 -0.39 12.91 36.83
C CYS A 51 -0.38 14.44 36.98
N GLY A 52 -1.47 15.05 37.45
CA GLY A 52 -1.58 16.50 37.69
C GLY A 52 -1.21 17.31 36.44
N ASN A 53 -0.46 18.41 36.62
CA ASN A 53 -0.01 19.24 35.49
C ASN A 53 1.08 18.58 34.62
N ASN A 54 1.56 17.39 35.00
CA ASN A 54 2.61 16.69 34.27
C ASN A 54 2.05 15.65 33.31
N CYS A 55 0.73 15.53 33.16
CA CYS A 55 0.09 14.60 32.23
C CYS A 55 0.41 15.00 30.77
N GLY A 56 1.54 14.54 30.25
CA GLY A 56 1.96 14.75 28.88
C GLY A 56 2.59 13.49 28.30
N THR A 57 2.94 13.53 27.02
CA THR A 57 3.55 12.39 26.31
C THR A 57 4.86 11.90 26.93
N THR A 58 5.48 12.70 27.81
CA THR A 58 6.76 12.43 28.46
C THR A 58 6.62 11.91 29.90
N TYR A 59 5.39 11.88 30.45
CA TYR A 59 5.15 11.53 31.85
C TYR A 59 5.40 10.07 32.16
N LEU A 60 4.68 9.18 31.49
CA LEU A 60 4.72 7.74 31.77
C LEU A 60 6.14 7.15 31.70
N PRO A 61 6.99 7.52 30.73
CA PRO A 61 8.37 7.05 30.69
C PRO A 61 9.23 7.45 31.90
N THR A 62 8.86 8.51 32.63
CA THR A 62 9.60 8.98 33.82
C THR A 62 8.93 8.63 35.14
N ALA A 63 7.67 8.20 35.11
CA ALA A 63 6.89 7.86 36.30
C ALA A 63 7.39 6.56 36.97
N THR A 64 7.29 6.49 38.30
CA THR A 64 7.53 5.26 39.08
C THR A 64 6.49 4.19 38.76
N ALA A 65 6.78 2.92 39.03
CA ALA A 65 5.85 1.82 38.82
C ALA A 65 4.47 2.03 39.50
N SER A 66 4.46 2.61 40.72
CA SER A 66 3.21 2.91 41.43
C SER A 66 2.40 4.01 40.75
N GLN A 67 3.05 5.05 40.23
CA GLN A 67 2.38 6.13 39.49
C GLN A 67 1.81 5.60 38.17
N ARG A 68 2.56 4.78 37.44
CA ARG A 68 2.10 4.16 36.19
C ARG A 68 0.90 3.24 36.43
N SER A 69 0.95 2.40 37.46
CA SER A 69 -0.19 1.53 37.83
C SER A 69 -1.46 2.33 38.13
N THR A 70 -1.33 3.47 38.82
CA THR A 70 -2.45 4.37 39.11
C THR A 70 -3.02 4.98 37.82
N TYR A 71 -2.15 5.49 36.95
CA TYR A 71 -2.54 6.09 35.68
C TYR A 71 -3.24 5.08 34.74
N ILE A 72 -2.65 3.89 34.58
CA ILE A 72 -3.24 2.79 33.79
C ILE A 72 -4.63 2.41 34.32
N SER A 73 -4.80 2.32 35.64
CA SER A 73 -6.10 2.03 36.24
C SER A 73 -7.13 3.10 35.94
N GLN A 74 -6.74 4.38 35.96
CA GLN A 74 -7.64 5.49 35.64
C GLN A 74 -8.05 5.51 34.17
N LEU A 75 -7.12 5.28 33.23
CA LEU A 75 -7.44 5.14 31.81
C LEU A 75 -8.49 4.05 31.59
N LYS A 76 -8.25 2.86 32.17
CA LYS A 76 -9.15 1.71 32.03
C LYS A 76 -10.53 1.96 32.61
N SER A 77 -10.61 2.60 33.77
CA SER A 77 -11.90 2.92 34.42
C SER A 77 -12.79 3.83 33.57
N ARG A 78 -12.19 4.60 32.65
CA ARG A 78 -12.88 5.52 31.72
C ARG A 78 -13.09 4.92 30.33
N GLY A 79 -12.64 3.69 30.11
CA GLY A 79 -12.71 3.00 28.82
C GLY A 79 -11.68 3.48 27.79
N TYR A 80 -10.71 4.31 28.18
CA TYR A 80 -9.64 4.71 27.28
C TYR A 80 -8.74 3.52 26.95
N THR A 81 -8.34 3.43 25.68
CA THR A 81 -7.65 2.26 25.11
C THR A 81 -6.27 2.59 24.59
N HIS A 82 -5.92 3.86 24.47
CA HIS A 82 -4.63 4.31 23.94
C HIS A 82 -3.89 5.18 24.95
N VAL A 83 -2.59 5.35 24.72
CA VAL A 83 -1.78 6.37 25.40
C VAL A 83 -0.71 6.90 24.46
N TYR A 84 -0.45 8.21 24.53
CA TYR A 84 0.55 8.87 23.70
C TYR A 84 1.87 8.96 24.47
N LEU A 85 2.97 8.50 23.86
CA LEU A 85 4.30 8.48 24.46
C LEU A 85 5.30 9.16 23.54
N SER A 86 6.10 10.09 24.07
CA SER A 86 7.25 10.63 23.36
C SER A 86 8.49 9.82 23.70
N VAL A 87 9.31 9.53 22.68
CA VAL A 87 10.58 8.81 22.84
C VAL A 87 11.78 9.72 22.96
N THR A 88 11.62 11.01 22.68
CA THR A 88 12.70 12.00 22.81
C THR A 88 12.20 13.28 23.47
N ALA A 89 12.44 13.35 24.77
CA ALA A 89 12.21 14.50 25.62
C ALA A 89 13.43 14.78 26.49
N SER A 90 13.51 15.98 27.06
CA SER A 90 14.58 16.32 28.00
C SER A 90 14.56 15.44 29.26
N SER A 91 13.37 15.02 29.69
CA SER A 91 13.14 14.18 30.87
C SER A 91 13.25 12.67 30.61
N PHE A 92 13.14 12.24 29.35
CA PHE A 92 13.24 10.85 28.95
C PHE A 92 13.67 10.72 27.49
N ASN A 93 14.67 9.88 27.23
CA ASN A 93 15.14 9.59 25.89
C ASN A 93 15.29 8.09 25.69
N PHE A 94 14.60 7.52 24.69
CA PHE A 94 14.72 6.11 24.34
C PHE A 94 16.18 5.70 24.12
N TYR A 95 16.98 6.53 23.45
CA TYR A 95 18.36 6.22 23.11
C TYR A 95 19.28 6.08 24.34
N SER A 96 18.89 6.63 25.50
CA SER A 96 19.61 6.41 26.77
C SER A 96 19.04 5.26 27.60
N ASN A 97 17.81 4.81 27.36
CA ASN A 97 17.17 3.73 28.13
C ASN A 97 16.15 2.91 27.30
N ALA A 98 16.64 2.25 26.24
CA ALA A 98 15.80 1.47 25.33
C ALA A 98 15.11 0.28 26.00
N SER A 99 15.79 -0.38 26.96
CA SER A 99 15.26 -1.53 27.71
C SER A 99 14.13 -1.12 28.65
N GLY A 100 14.29 0.03 29.34
CA GLY A 100 13.24 0.61 30.16
C GLY A 100 12.00 0.97 29.35
N PHE A 101 12.18 1.58 28.17
CA PHE A 101 11.05 1.88 27.27
C PHE A 101 10.33 0.62 26.79
N ASN A 102 11.08 -0.41 26.37
CA ASN A 102 10.51 -1.69 25.96
C ASN A 102 9.71 -2.36 27.09
N SER A 103 10.20 -2.24 28.33
CA SER A 103 9.50 -2.75 29.52
C SER A 103 8.19 -1.99 29.75
N LEU A 104 8.18 -0.67 29.59
CA LEU A 104 6.96 0.16 29.65
C LEU A 104 5.94 -0.25 28.58
N LEU A 105 6.36 -0.45 27.33
CA LEU A 105 5.45 -0.89 26.26
C LEU A 105 4.84 -2.27 26.56
N THR A 106 5.64 -3.17 27.15
CA THR A 106 5.16 -4.48 27.59
C THR A 106 4.14 -4.36 28.73
N GLU A 107 4.40 -3.47 29.71
CA GLU A 107 3.47 -3.16 30.80
C GLU A 107 2.12 -2.65 30.27
N LEU A 108 2.14 -1.72 29.31
CA LEU A 108 0.93 -1.16 28.69
C LEU A 108 0.15 -2.21 27.89
N ASN A 109 0.83 -3.01 27.06
CA ASN A 109 0.18 -4.07 26.29
C ASN A 109 -0.46 -5.12 27.21
N ASN A 110 0.22 -5.53 28.28
CA ASN A 110 -0.33 -6.45 29.28
C ASN A 110 -1.56 -5.85 29.98
N ALA A 111 -1.63 -4.53 30.12
CA ALA A 111 -2.79 -3.85 30.67
C ALA A 111 -3.95 -3.66 29.67
N GLY A 112 -3.74 -3.95 28.39
CA GLY A 112 -4.68 -3.71 27.30
C GLY A 112 -4.69 -2.26 26.78
N ILE A 113 -3.62 -1.49 27.06
CA ILE A 113 -3.46 -0.11 26.62
C ILE A 113 -2.49 -0.07 25.44
N LYS A 114 -2.94 0.50 24.33
CA LYS A 114 -2.20 0.61 23.07
C LYS A 114 -1.34 1.87 23.05
N ALA A 115 -0.03 1.71 22.86
CA ALA A 115 0.89 2.85 22.79
C ALA A 115 0.89 3.48 21.38
N VAL A 116 0.74 4.80 21.32
CA VAL A 116 0.95 5.63 20.12
C VAL A 116 2.22 6.44 20.33
N ILE A 117 3.17 6.29 19.43
CA ILE A 117 4.52 6.79 19.63
C ILE A 117 4.73 8.10 18.90
N TRP A 118 5.00 9.15 19.66
CA TRP A 118 5.44 10.45 19.15
C TRP A 118 6.97 10.42 19.10
N LEU A 119 7.55 10.62 17.91
CA LEU A 119 9.01 10.49 17.77
C LEU A 119 9.77 11.61 18.50
N THR A 120 9.16 12.78 18.62
CA THR A 120 9.71 13.92 19.35
C THR A 120 8.67 14.62 20.20
N SER A 121 9.15 15.28 21.27
CA SER A 121 8.40 16.30 22.00
C SER A 121 8.88 17.71 21.62
N ASP A 122 8.23 18.74 22.17
CA ASP A 122 8.69 20.14 22.10
C ASP A 122 9.97 20.38 22.89
N THR A 123 10.37 19.40 23.71
CA THR A 123 11.54 19.48 24.58
C THR A 123 12.68 18.62 24.07
N GLY A 124 13.91 19.08 24.29
CA GLY A 124 15.11 18.38 23.85
C GLY A 124 15.54 18.74 22.43
N THR A 125 16.61 18.08 21.98
CA THR A 125 17.36 18.46 20.77
C THR A 125 17.33 17.40 19.66
N TRP A 126 16.54 16.34 19.82
CA TRP A 126 16.46 15.29 18.79
C TRP A 126 15.92 15.83 17.47
N LYS A 127 14.90 16.69 17.53
CA LYS A 127 14.33 17.37 16.37
C LYS A 127 15.32 18.28 15.62
N ASP A 128 16.39 18.71 16.28
CA ASP A 128 17.41 19.61 15.74
C ASP A 128 18.50 18.84 14.96
N LYS A 129 18.44 17.50 14.93
CA LYS A 129 19.34 16.66 14.13
C LYS A 129 19.06 16.83 12.63
N THR A 130 20.06 16.54 11.81
CA THR A 130 19.85 16.47 10.35
C THR A 130 18.89 15.33 10.01
N VAL A 131 18.13 15.47 8.92
CA VAL A 131 17.21 14.42 8.43
C VAL A 131 17.93 13.06 8.28
N SER A 132 19.18 13.05 7.80
CA SER A 132 19.96 11.80 7.67
C SER A 132 20.24 11.14 9.03
N ALA A 133 20.58 11.93 10.05
CA ALA A 133 20.78 11.42 11.41
C ALA A 133 19.46 10.92 12.02
N ILE A 134 18.35 11.64 11.80
CA ILE A 134 17.01 11.20 12.20
C ILE A 134 16.66 9.86 11.55
N LYS A 135 16.86 9.70 10.24
CA LYS A 135 16.60 8.43 9.54
C LYS A 135 17.42 7.27 10.11
N THR A 136 18.70 7.52 10.42
CA THR A 136 19.59 6.52 11.05
C THR A 136 19.06 6.08 12.42
N ASP A 137 18.67 7.05 13.23
CA ASP A 137 18.05 6.83 14.54
C ASP A 137 16.76 5.98 14.41
N LEU A 138 15.88 6.32 13.47
CA LEU A 138 14.62 5.62 13.23
C LEU A 138 14.82 4.19 12.74
N SER A 139 15.79 3.94 11.86
CA SER A 139 16.16 2.59 11.41
C SER A 139 16.59 1.68 12.56
N ASN A 140 17.16 2.25 13.61
CA ASN A 140 17.53 1.51 14.81
C ASN A 140 16.34 1.36 15.76
N PHE A 141 15.54 2.42 15.92
CA PHE A 141 14.48 2.53 16.91
C PHE A 141 13.22 1.73 16.56
N ILE A 142 12.64 1.96 15.39
CA ILE A 142 11.32 1.43 15.00
C ILE A 142 11.31 -0.11 15.08
N PRO A 143 12.26 -0.85 14.47
CA PRO A 143 12.24 -2.32 14.49
C PRO A 143 12.28 -2.94 15.90
N GLN A 144 12.81 -2.22 16.90
CA GLN A 144 12.90 -2.74 18.27
C GLN A 144 11.55 -2.73 19.00
N ILE A 145 10.65 -1.83 18.63
CA ILE A 145 9.40 -1.61 19.36
C ILE A 145 8.15 -1.86 18.51
N ASP A 146 8.29 -2.02 17.20
CA ASP A 146 7.16 -2.04 16.25
C ASP A 146 6.06 -3.04 16.60
N ALA A 147 6.46 -4.25 17.02
CA ALA A 147 5.54 -5.30 17.44
C ALA A 147 4.72 -4.97 18.70
N LYS A 148 5.08 -3.92 19.45
CA LYS A 148 4.48 -3.53 20.73
C LYS A 148 3.70 -2.22 20.65
N VAL A 149 3.65 -1.56 19.50
CA VAL A 149 3.02 -0.24 19.35
C VAL A 149 1.87 -0.30 18.38
N ASN A 150 1.00 0.69 18.49
CA ASN A 150 -0.20 0.79 17.68
C ASN A 150 0.01 1.61 16.41
N SER A 151 0.63 2.77 16.56
CA SER A 151 0.82 3.74 15.50
C SER A 151 1.90 4.74 15.91
N TYR A 152 2.37 5.53 14.95
CA TYR A 152 3.39 6.55 15.16
C TYR A 152 2.89 7.94 14.75
N VAL A 153 3.41 8.96 15.40
CA VAL A 153 3.24 10.38 15.07
C VAL A 153 4.64 10.96 14.86
N VAL A 154 4.88 11.59 13.71
CA VAL A 154 6.24 12.03 13.33
C VAL A 154 6.83 13.04 14.31
N GLY A 155 5.99 13.86 14.94
CA GLY A 155 6.46 14.76 15.99
C GLY A 155 5.35 15.64 16.56
N LEU A 156 5.64 16.24 17.71
CA LEU A 156 4.86 17.34 18.26
C LEU A 156 5.14 18.61 17.45
N GLU A 157 4.05 19.29 17.08
CA GLU A 157 4.01 20.46 16.20
C GLU A 157 5.08 20.45 15.10
N ALA A 158 5.14 19.37 14.31
CA ALA A 158 6.31 19.03 13.49
C ALA A 158 6.72 20.13 12.48
N ASN A 159 5.79 20.99 12.09
CA ASN A 159 6.03 22.12 11.18
C ASN A 159 6.70 23.34 11.83
N GLU A 160 7.03 23.28 13.13
CA GLU A 160 7.92 24.24 13.76
C GLU A 160 9.40 23.97 13.44
N TYR A 161 9.75 22.71 13.13
CA TYR A 161 11.14 22.25 13.07
C TYR A 161 11.57 21.76 11.70
N TRP A 162 10.64 21.18 10.93
CA TRP A 162 10.93 20.60 9.63
C TRP A 162 10.09 21.24 8.53
N THR A 163 10.66 21.36 7.34
CA THR A 163 9.94 21.77 6.13
C THR A 163 9.10 20.62 5.57
N SER A 164 8.21 20.92 4.62
CA SER A 164 7.40 19.90 3.92
C SER A 164 8.25 18.84 3.20
N THR A 165 9.44 19.20 2.71
CA THR A 165 10.35 18.24 2.06
C THR A 165 11.04 17.35 3.09
N GLU A 166 11.49 17.92 4.20
CA GLU A 166 12.16 17.16 5.26
C GLU A 166 11.19 16.19 5.94
N ILE A 167 9.96 16.62 6.23
CA ILE A 167 8.95 15.75 6.82
C ILE A 167 8.51 14.66 5.84
N GLN A 168 8.47 14.94 4.53
CA GLN A 168 8.22 13.93 3.51
C GLN A 168 9.30 12.86 3.53
N ASP A 169 10.55 13.28 3.62
CA ASP A 169 11.69 12.39 3.66
C ASP A 169 11.70 11.52 4.92
N ILE A 170 11.39 12.10 6.08
CA ILE A 170 11.28 11.39 7.35
C ILE A 170 10.10 10.39 7.29
N GLY A 171 8.92 10.85 6.86
CA GLY A 171 7.71 10.03 6.77
C GLY A 171 7.84 8.85 5.81
N ASN A 172 8.40 9.07 4.61
CA ASN A 172 8.71 7.98 3.66
C ASN A 172 9.68 6.96 4.24
N HIS A 173 10.65 7.41 5.04
CA HIS A 173 11.59 6.51 5.68
C HIS A 173 10.90 5.67 6.75
N MET A 174 10.03 6.28 7.57
CA MET A 174 9.21 5.54 8.54
C MET A 174 8.31 4.52 7.86
N ASP A 175 7.63 4.89 6.78
CA ASP A 175 6.76 4.01 5.99
C ASP A 175 7.52 2.80 5.41
N SER A 176 8.83 2.94 5.17
CA SER A 176 9.68 1.82 4.77
C SER A 176 10.03 0.85 5.92
N LEU A 177 9.90 1.29 7.18
CA LEU A 177 10.33 0.56 8.38
C LEU A 177 9.18 -0.14 9.12
N THR A 178 7.93 0.26 8.90
CA THR A 178 6.78 -0.27 9.62
C THR A 178 5.55 -0.41 8.72
N SER A 179 4.64 -1.29 9.12
CA SER A 179 3.28 -1.40 8.54
C SER A 179 2.22 -0.74 9.44
N LYS A 180 2.63 -0.17 10.57
CA LYS A 180 1.75 0.56 11.49
C LYS A 180 1.39 1.92 10.92
N ALA A 181 0.18 2.35 11.25
CA ALA A 181 -0.31 3.63 10.79
C ALA A 181 0.58 4.79 11.26
N LEU A 182 0.83 5.71 10.34
CA LEU A 182 1.64 6.90 10.56
C LEU A 182 0.75 8.14 10.56
N ALA A 183 1.07 9.09 11.42
CA ALA A 183 0.38 10.36 11.51
C ALA A 183 1.32 11.55 11.55
N ALA A 184 0.77 12.67 11.13
CA ALA A 184 1.32 13.98 11.38
C ALA A 184 0.55 14.66 12.51
N HIS A 185 1.26 15.48 13.26
CA HIS A 185 0.70 16.48 14.14
C HIS A 185 1.41 17.81 13.87
N GLN A 186 0.64 18.87 13.82
CA GLN A 186 1.08 20.19 13.38
C GLN A 186 0.47 21.25 14.28
N THR A 187 1.06 22.44 14.22
CA THR A 187 0.57 23.64 14.92
C THR A 187 -0.92 23.89 14.63
N PRO A 188 -1.61 24.69 15.47
CA PRO A 188 -3.06 24.77 15.45
C PRO A 188 -3.68 25.08 14.09
N GLY A 189 -4.61 24.23 13.67
CA GLY A 189 -5.38 24.39 12.42
C GLY A 189 -4.59 24.09 11.14
N LYS A 190 -3.47 23.38 11.24
CA LYS A 190 -2.67 22.93 10.09
C LYS A 190 -2.82 21.43 9.87
N TRP A 191 -2.75 21.02 8.61
CA TRP A 191 -2.78 19.62 8.19
C TRP A 191 -2.01 19.35 6.89
N ASP A 192 -1.16 20.29 6.49
CA ASP A 192 -0.42 20.28 5.23
C ASP A 192 0.51 19.06 5.05
N TYR A 193 0.91 18.41 6.15
CA TYR A 193 1.84 17.27 6.11
C TYR A 193 1.16 15.93 5.86
N CYS A 194 -0.16 15.85 6.03
CA CYS A 194 -0.88 14.59 5.87
C CYS A 194 -1.58 14.42 4.52
N PHE A 195 -1.34 15.32 3.55
CA PHE A 195 -1.68 15.06 2.15
C PHE A 195 -0.77 14.01 1.51
N GLN A 196 0.39 13.78 2.13
CA GLN A 196 1.44 12.92 1.62
C GLN A 196 1.10 11.45 1.77
N GLY A 197 1.62 10.62 0.87
CA GLY A 197 1.30 9.19 0.81
C GLY A 197 1.55 8.45 2.12
N TRP A 198 2.68 8.69 2.78
CA TRP A 198 3.07 8.01 4.01
C TRP A 198 2.14 8.28 5.21
N CYS A 199 1.32 9.33 5.19
CA CYS A 199 0.48 9.70 6.34
C CYS A 199 -0.90 9.05 6.25
N ASP A 200 -1.25 8.21 7.21
CA ASP A 200 -2.53 7.50 7.23
C ASP A 200 -3.65 8.31 7.89
N TYR A 201 -3.32 9.10 8.91
CA TYR A 201 -4.29 9.90 9.67
C TYR A 201 -3.67 11.18 10.26
N MET A 202 -4.52 12.16 10.56
CA MET A 202 -4.11 13.44 11.14
C MET A 202 -4.47 13.50 12.63
N VAL A 203 -3.52 13.88 13.47
CA VAL A 203 -3.80 14.28 14.86
C VAL A 203 -3.96 15.80 14.89
N LEU A 204 -5.21 16.26 14.91
CA LEU A 204 -5.53 17.67 14.75
C LEU A 204 -5.38 18.46 16.06
N GLN A 205 -4.60 19.54 16.00
CA GLN A 205 -4.63 20.61 16.99
C GLN A 205 -5.59 21.71 16.51
N THR A 206 -6.53 22.14 17.35
CA THR A 206 -7.61 23.04 16.90
C THR A 206 -7.33 24.51 17.19
N ASN A 207 -6.70 24.86 18.32
CA ASN A 207 -6.45 26.24 18.69
C ASN A 207 -5.09 26.40 19.39
N SER A 208 -4.63 27.65 19.53
CA SER A 208 -3.39 28.00 20.22
C SER A 208 -3.28 27.33 21.60
N PRO A 209 -2.06 26.93 22.02
CA PRO A 209 -1.78 26.45 23.38
C PRO A 209 -2.11 27.44 24.50
N THR A 210 -2.59 28.65 24.18
CA THR A 210 -3.03 29.66 25.18
C THR A 210 -4.53 29.91 25.14
N GLN A 211 -5.24 29.31 24.18
CA GLN A 211 -6.65 29.56 23.95
C GLN A 211 -7.41 28.26 23.81
N SER A 212 -8.32 28.09 24.75
CA SER A 212 -9.36 27.08 24.71
C SER A 212 -10.18 27.11 23.42
N SER A 213 -10.36 25.94 22.80
CA SER A 213 -11.34 25.82 21.71
C SER A 213 -12.78 25.80 22.25
N THR A 214 -13.71 26.28 21.45
CA THR A 214 -15.15 26.04 21.61
C THR A 214 -15.55 24.75 20.88
N THR A 215 -16.70 24.16 21.24
CA THR A 215 -17.24 22.99 20.54
C THR A 215 -17.46 23.25 19.05
N THR A 216 -17.98 24.42 18.69
CA THR A 216 -18.16 24.85 17.29
C THR A 216 -16.84 24.88 16.52
N GLN A 217 -15.78 25.42 17.12
CA GLN A 217 -14.46 25.47 16.48
C GLN A 217 -13.86 24.08 16.28
N VAL A 218 -13.97 23.20 17.29
CA VAL A 218 -13.50 21.82 17.17
C VAL A 218 -14.26 21.11 16.06
N ASN A 219 -15.58 21.19 16.07
CA ASN A 219 -16.44 20.56 15.07
C ASN A 219 -16.08 21.02 13.66
N GLN A 220 -16.04 22.33 13.42
CA GLN A 220 -15.73 22.89 12.11
C GLN A 220 -14.34 22.48 11.61
N LYS A 221 -13.31 22.54 12.47
CA LYS A 221 -11.94 22.19 12.06
C LYS A 221 -11.80 20.69 11.75
N VAL A 222 -12.50 19.83 12.47
CA VAL A 222 -12.54 18.39 12.14
C VAL A 222 -13.22 18.19 10.78
N LEU A 223 -14.35 18.85 10.52
CA LEU A 223 -15.03 18.78 9.22
C LEU A 223 -14.11 19.25 8.08
N ASP A 224 -13.46 20.41 8.25
CA ASP A 224 -12.57 21.00 7.26
C ASP A 224 -11.37 20.09 6.97
N ALA A 225 -10.70 19.59 8.01
CA ALA A 225 -9.54 18.71 7.86
C ALA A 225 -9.93 17.38 7.19
N ARG A 226 -11.07 16.79 7.56
CA ARG A 226 -11.57 15.56 6.92
C ARG A 226 -11.92 15.79 5.46
N ALA A 227 -12.62 16.89 5.15
CA ALA A 227 -13.00 17.24 3.80
C ALA A 227 -11.76 17.50 2.92
N ALA A 228 -10.73 18.16 3.47
CA ALA A 228 -9.50 18.45 2.76
C ALA A 228 -8.66 17.19 2.53
N LEU A 229 -8.44 16.37 3.56
CA LEU A 229 -7.50 15.25 3.50
C LEU A 229 -8.11 13.99 2.89
N GLY A 230 -9.43 13.77 3.03
CA GLY A 230 -10.05 12.48 2.76
C GLY A 230 -9.56 11.35 3.69
N LYS A 231 -8.85 11.69 4.78
CA LYS A 231 -8.24 10.74 5.72
C LYS A 231 -8.89 10.83 7.12
N PRO A 232 -8.76 9.80 7.95
CA PRO A 232 -9.17 9.86 9.35
C PRO A 232 -8.51 11.04 10.09
N VAL A 233 -9.29 11.72 10.92
CA VAL A 233 -8.82 12.80 11.80
C VAL A 233 -9.08 12.37 13.24
N VAL A 234 -8.05 12.39 14.07
CA VAL A 234 -8.14 12.29 15.52
C VAL A 234 -8.08 13.71 16.09
N VAL A 235 -9.09 14.13 16.84
CA VAL A 235 -9.04 15.43 17.52
C VAL A 235 -8.09 15.33 18.71
N GLY A 236 -6.84 15.71 18.50
CA GLY A 236 -5.76 15.47 19.44
C GLY A 236 -5.70 16.51 20.53
N GLU A 237 -5.78 17.79 20.16
CA GLU A 237 -5.36 18.86 21.06
C GLU A 237 -6.17 20.15 20.89
N TYR A 238 -6.78 20.62 21.99
CA TYR A 238 -7.63 21.81 22.04
C TYR A 238 -7.38 22.69 23.28
N HIS A 239 -6.26 22.44 23.97
CA HIS A 239 -5.72 23.11 25.16
C HIS A 239 -6.71 23.32 26.32
N LYS A 240 -6.70 22.41 27.32
CA LYS A 240 -7.54 22.49 28.54
C LYS A 240 -6.94 21.78 29.76
N PRO A 241 -7.18 22.30 30.98
CA PRO A 241 -6.73 21.66 32.22
C PRO A 241 -7.77 20.76 32.92
N ASP A 242 -9.05 20.74 32.50
CA ASP A 242 -10.11 19.98 33.20
C ASP A 242 -10.81 18.91 32.33
N GLU A 243 -11.14 17.79 32.98
CA GLU A 243 -11.70 16.59 32.35
C GLU A 243 -13.08 16.81 31.71
N SER A 244 -13.95 17.60 32.34
CA SER A 244 -15.31 17.84 31.83
C SER A 244 -15.30 18.60 30.51
N THR A 245 -14.49 19.65 30.42
CA THR A 245 -14.33 20.42 29.18
C THR A 245 -13.67 19.59 28.10
N SER A 246 -12.65 18.80 28.48
CA SER A 246 -11.98 17.85 27.60
C SER A 246 -12.95 16.86 26.95
N ILE A 247 -13.79 16.19 27.75
CA ILE A 247 -14.83 15.29 27.24
C ILE A 247 -15.79 16.01 26.30
N THR A 248 -16.19 17.24 26.63
CA THR A 248 -17.11 18.05 25.82
C THR A 248 -16.52 18.37 24.45
N LEU A 249 -15.25 18.75 24.38
CA LEU A 249 -14.56 19.08 23.13
C LEU A 249 -14.24 17.84 22.30
N GLY A 250 -13.78 16.75 22.93
CA GLY A 250 -13.60 15.47 22.25
C GLY A 250 -14.89 14.96 21.63
N ASN A 251 -16.01 15.06 22.36
CA ASN A 251 -17.34 14.71 21.86
C ASN A 251 -17.76 15.59 20.67
N ALA A 252 -17.47 16.88 20.68
CA ALA A 252 -17.75 17.75 19.53
C ALA A 252 -16.97 17.33 18.28
N GLY A 253 -15.74 16.83 18.45
CA GLY A 253 -14.96 16.24 17.36
C GLY A 253 -15.54 14.92 16.87
N LEU A 254 -15.98 14.03 17.78
CA LEU A 254 -16.68 12.80 17.41
C LEU A 254 -17.99 13.05 16.67
N GLU A 255 -18.74 14.09 17.06
CA GLU A 255 -19.95 14.54 16.36
C GLU A 255 -19.63 15.06 14.95
N ALA A 256 -18.44 15.66 14.74
CA ALA A 256 -17.87 15.95 13.43
C ALA A 256 -17.21 14.74 12.74
N CYS A 257 -17.44 13.54 13.27
CA CYS A 257 -16.88 12.26 12.85
C CYS A 257 -15.35 12.20 12.79
N ALA A 258 -14.68 12.81 13.76
CA ALA A 258 -13.33 12.40 14.11
C ALA A 258 -13.29 10.89 14.36
N ALA A 259 -12.24 10.22 13.89
CA ALA A 259 -12.02 8.81 14.13
C ALA A 259 -11.78 8.52 15.61
N GLY A 260 -11.24 9.49 16.35
CA GLY A 260 -10.97 9.40 17.78
C GLY A 260 -10.61 10.76 18.38
N PHE A 261 -10.16 10.74 19.63
CA PHE A 261 -9.74 11.91 20.39
C PHE A 261 -8.48 11.61 21.21
N GLY A 262 -7.63 12.63 21.36
CA GLY A 262 -6.41 12.57 22.19
C GLY A 262 -6.61 13.06 23.63
N ASN A 263 -7.52 14.01 23.84
CA ASN A 263 -7.59 14.79 25.09
C ASN A 263 -8.88 14.62 25.87
N GLY A 264 -9.44 13.41 25.87
CA GLY A 264 -10.72 13.11 26.51
C GLY A 264 -11.88 13.16 25.52
N GLY A 265 -12.92 12.39 25.84
CA GLY A 265 -14.06 12.14 24.97
C GLY A 265 -14.82 10.89 25.41
N THR A 266 -16.06 10.75 24.98
CA THR A 266 -16.87 9.58 25.33
C THR A 266 -16.56 8.42 24.39
N VAL A 267 -15.91 7.38 24.92
CA VAL A 267 -15.48 6.20 24.15
C VAL A 267 -16.64 5.52 23.41
N SER A 268 -17.83 5.46 24.03
CA SER A 268 -19.01 4.85 23.41
C SER A 268 -19.59 5.65 22.24
N LYS A 269 -19.14 6.90 22.00
CA LYS A 269 -19.53 7.73 20.84
C LYS A 269 -18.63 7.52 19.63
N ILE A 270 -17.57 6.74 19.76
CA ILE A 270 -16.69 6.41 18.64
C ILE A 270 -17.44 5.46 17.70
N ILE A 271 -17.56 5.86 16.44
CA ILE A 271 -18.39 5.19 15.42
C ILE A 271 -17.60 4.78 14.15
N TRP A 272 -16.29 4.98 14.15
CA TRP A 272 -15.38 4.55 13.06
C TRP A 272 -15.00 3.07 13.19
N PRO A 273 -14.82 2.30 12.09
CA PRO A 273 -14.93 2.67 10.67
C PRO A 273 -16.35 2.56 10.08
N ASN A 274 -17.30 2.02 10.85
CA ASN A 274 -18.58 1.56 10.32
C ASN A 274 -19.61 2.67 10.08
N GLY A 275 -19.32 3.93 10.45
CA GLY A 275 -20.02 5.12 9.96
C GLY A 275 -21.51 5.24 10.31
N VAL A 276 -22.08 4.32 11.10
CA VAL A 276 -23.50 4.38 11.48
C VAL A 276 -23.70 5.58 12.41
N GLY A 277 -24.36 6.62 11.89
CA GLY A 277 -24.57 7.89 12.60
C GLY A 277 -23.65 9.03 12.16
N CYS A 278 -22.61 8.75 11.39
CA CYS A 278 -21.90 9.76 10.61
C CYS A 278 -22.74 9.95 9.35
N GLY A 279 -23.47 11.06 9.21
CA GLY A 279 -24.11 11.38 7.93
C GLY A 279 -23.10 11.15 6.80
N THR A 280 -23.53 10.51 5.70
CA THR A 280 -22.74 10.46 4.47
C THR A 280 -22.12 11.84 4.27
N GLY A 281 -20.80 11.94 4.24
CA GLY A 281 -20.10 13.22 4.08
C GLY A 281 -20.78 14.04 2.97
N PRO A 282 -20.74 15.38 3.01
CA PRO A 282 -21.62 16.23 2.22
C PRO A 282 -21.74 15.73 0.77
N THR A 283 -22.86 15.09 0.46
CA THR A 283 -23.34 14.84 -0.90
C THR A 283 -23.89 16.15 -1.42
N SER A 284 -23.00 17.11 -1.63
CA SER A 284 -23.18 18.28 -2.46
C SER A 284 -21.88 19.05 -2.38
N THR A 285 -21.10 18.96 -3.45
CA THR A 285 -20.11 19.96 -3.83
C THR A 285 -20.81 21.29 -4.05
N PRO A 286 -20.50 22.35 -3.26
CA PRO A 286 -20.24 23.64 -3.83
C PRO A 286 -18.72 23.73 -3.99
N THR A 287 -18.26 23.80 -5.23
CA THR A 287 -16.88 24.16 -5.55
C THR A 287 -16.61 25.59 -5.08
N PRO A 288 -15.46 25.83 -4.41
CA PRO A 288 -14.73 27.06 -4.61
C PRO A 288 -13.31 26.73 -5.12
N THR A 289 -13.03 27.24 -6.30
CA THR A 289 -11.74 27.42 -6.99
C THR A 289 -10.46 27.28 -6.16
N GLY A 290 -9.69 26.22 -6.50
CA GLY A 290 -8.30 26.00 -6.11
C GLY A 290 -7.99 24.49 -6.13
N LEU A 291 -7.71 23.92 -7.30
CA LEU A 291 -7.46 22.48 -7.46
C LEU A 291 -6.18 22.05 -6.72
N THR A 292 -6.30 21.60 -5.48
CA THR A 292 -5.25 20.83 -4.81
C THR A 292 -5.16 19.47 -5.49
N ASN A 293 -3.96 19.13 -5.96
CA ASN A 293 -3.64 17.89 -6.64
C ASN A 293 -3.81 16.69 -5.69
N LYS A 294 -4.52 15.64 -6.11
CA LYS A 294 -4.60 14.35 -5.42
C LYS A 294 -3.62 13.39 -6.08
N ALA A 295 -2.74 12.80 -5.28
CA ALA A 295 -1.78 11.83 -5.80
C ALA A 295 -2.48 10.62 -6.45
N PRO A 296 -1.89 10.02 -7.50
CA PRO A 296 -2.45 8.79 -8.07
C PRO A 296 -2.40 7.63 -7.07
N SER A 297 -3.26 6.64 -7.29
CA SER A 297 -3.27 5.37 -6.59
C SER A 297 -2.67 4.27 -7.48
N VAL A 298 -2.00 3.30 -6.87
CA VAL A 298 -1.33 2.19 -7.58
C VAL A 298 -1.69 0.85 -6.94
N SER A 299 -1.71 -0.21 -7.75
CA SER A 299 -2.03 -1.57 -7.28
C SER A 299 -0.79 -2.45 -7.18
N ASN A 300 -0.75 -3.30 -6.16
CA ASN A 300 0.20 -4.41 -6.07
C ASN A 300 -0.05 -5.41 -7.21
N GLY A 301 0.98 -6.15 -7.59
CA GLY A 301 0.90 -7.17 -8.64
C GLY A 301 1.53 -8.48 -8.21
N ILE A 302 1.04 -9.57 -8.78
CA ILE A 302 1.62 -10.92 -8.61
C ILE A 302 1.86 -11.48 -10.01
N TYR A 303 3.11 -11.85 -10.28
CA TYR A 303 3.53 -12.41 -11.56
C TYR A 303 4.27 -13.72 -11.33
N THR A 304 4.27 -14.56 -12.36
CA THR A 304 5.02 -15.81 -12.35
C THR A 304 5.82 -15.92 -13.63
N THR A 305 7.05 -16.39 -13.52
CA THR A 305 7.87 -16.75 -14.68
C THR A 305 8.69 -18.00 -14.37
N THR A 306 9.43 -18.49 -15.36
CA THR A 306 10.41 -19.55 -15.18
C THR A 306 11.82 -18.98 -15.22
N MET A 307 12.76 -19.68 -14.58
CA MET A 307 14.19 -19.32 -14.57
C MET A 307 14.68 -18.86 -15.96
N GLY A 308 15.27 -17.65 -16.01
CA GLY A 308 15.83 -17.06 -17.23
C GLY A 308 14.81 -16.58 -18.28
N LYS A 309 13.51 -16.57 -17.98
CA LYS A 309 12.47 -16.01 -18.86
C LYS A 309 12.01 -14.65 -18.35
N PRO A 310 12.14 -13.57 -19.15
CA PRO A 310 11.51 -12.29 -18.84
C PRO A 310 9.99 -12.40 -18.77
N VAL A 311 9.36 -11.49 -18.03
CA VAL A 311 7.89 -11.35 -17.94
C VAL A 311 7.51 -9.88 -18.01
N ASP A 312 6.47 -9.59 -18.78
CA ASP A 312 5.87 -8.26 -18.87
C ASP A 312 5.05 -7.98 -17.61
N VAL A 313 5.26 -6.78 -17.06
CA VAL A 313 4.68 -6.31 -15.81
C VAL A 313 3.96 -5.01 -16.09
N ILE A 314 2.63 -5.06 -16.01
CA ILE A 314 1.76 -3.91 -16.20
C ILE A 314 1.53 -3.23 -14.85
N PHE A 315 1.93 -1.97 -14.78
CA PHE A 315 1.64 -1.04 -13.70
C PHE A 315 0.21 -0.54 -13.80
N THR A 316 -0.61 -0.97 -12.83
CA THR A 316 -2.02 -0.58 -12.72
C THR A 316 -2.14 0.60 -11.77
N TYR A 317 -2.71 1.69 -12.25
CA TYR A 317 -2.87 2.94 -11.50
C TYR A 317 -4.19 3.62 -11.86
N ASP A 318 -4.65 4.50 -10.97
CA ASP A 318 -5.81 5.35 -11.17
C ASP A 318 -5.57 6.72 -10.54
N ASP A 319 -6.10 7.78 -11.15
CA ASP A 319 -5.88 9.15 -10.72
C ASP A 319 -7.22 9.86 -10.46
N PRO A 320 -7.53 10.20 -9.20
CA PRO A 320 -8.74 10.92 -8.83
C PRO A 320 -8.89 12.33 -9.45
N ASP A 321 -7.82 12.92 -9.98
CA ASP A 321 -7.85 14.20 -10.71
C ASP A 321 -8.13 14.03 -12.22
N GLY A 322 -8.23 12.80 -12.71
CA GLY A 322 -8.37 12.47 -14.12
C GLY A 322 -7.01 12.34 -14.83
N PRO A 323 -6.99 12.16 -16.15
CA PRO A 323 -5.77 11.84 -16.88
C PRO A 323 -4.75 12.99 -16.86
N GLY A 324 -3.55 12.70 -16.39
CA GLY A 324 -2.40 13.60 -16.35
C GLY A 324 -1.19 13.06 -17.14
N PRO A 325 -0.09 13.84 -17.22
CA PRO A 325 1.18 13.29 -17.67
C PRO A 325 1.72 12.34 -16.59
N TYR A 326 1.79 11.05 -16.90
CA TYR A 326 2.26 10.05 -15.95
C TYR A 326 3.73 9.69 -16.16
N THR A 327 4.48 9.63 -15.06
CA THR A 327 5.83 9.05 -15.04
C THR A 327 5.97 7.96 -13.99
N PHE A 328 6.48 6.81 -14.40
CA PHE A 328 6.64 5.59 -13.61
C PHE A 328 8.10 5.44 -13.17
N SER A 329 8.29 4.97 -11.94
CA SER A 329 9.64 4.76 -11.39
C SER A 329 9.69 3.58 -10.44
N ILE A 330 10.83 2.88 -10.43
CA ILE A 330 11.14 1.82 -9.47
C ILE A 330 11.76 2.45 -8.23
N THR A 331 11.12 2.27 -7.07
CA THR A 331 11.61 2.78 -5.77
C THR A 331 12.47 1.78 -5.03
N THR A 332 12.32 0.49 -5.33
CA THR A 332 13.15 -0.58 -4.77
C THR A 332 13.39 -1.60 -5.87
N GLN A 333 14.66 -1.78 -6.23
CA GLN A 333 15.05 -2.77 -7.24
C GLN A 333 14.87 -4.20 -6.68
N PRO A 334 14.59 -5.18 -7.56
CA PRO A 334 14.60 -6.58 -7.18
C PRO A 334 16.00 -7.05 -6.77
N LEU A 335 16.05 -8.05 -5.90
CA LEU A 335 17.32 -8.63 -5.42
C LEU A 335 17.86 -9.71 -6.36
N HIS A 336 16.99 -10.32 -7.16
CA HIS A 336 17.30 -11.51 -7.96
C HIS A 336 16.88 -11.38 -9.42
N GLY A 337 16.85 -10.15 -9.93
CA GLY A 337 16.55 -9.83 -11.32
C GLY A 337 16.78 -8.35 -11.62
N THR A 338 16.31 -7.91 -12.77
CA THR A 338 16.31 -6.50 -13.18
C THR A 338 14.95 -6.11 -13.75
N VAL A 339 14.53 -4.86 -13.52
CA VAL A 339 13.33 -4.30 -14.16
C VAL A 339 13.75 -3.19 -15.11
N THR A 340 13.26 -3.23 -16.35
CA THR A 340 13.54 -2.22 -17.38
C THR A 340 12.25 -1.78 -18.07
N GLY A 341 12.10 -0.47 -18.28
CA GLY A 341 10.98 0.12 -18.99
C GLY A 341 11.20 1.60 -19.24
N ALA A 342 10.38 2.20 -20.10
CA ALA A 342 10.36 3.64 -20.28
C ALA A 342 9.56 4.29 -19.16
N ALA A 343 10.07 5.39 -18.58
CA ALA A 343 9.38 6.08 -17.49
C ALA A 343 8.02 6.67 -17.89
N THR A 344 7.71 6.79 -19.18
CA THR A 344 6.42 7.27 -19.68
C THR A 344 5.40 6.17 -19.94
N ASP A 345 5.82 4.91 -19.85
CA ASP A 345 4.99 3.74 -20.13
C ASP A 345 4.75 2.95 -18.84
N ASN A 346 3.55 2.38 -18.74
CA ASN A 346 3.15 1.55 -17.60
C ASN A 346 3.37 0.05 -17.86
N ASP A 347 4.06 -0.32 -18.94
CA ASP A 347 4.43 -1.70 -19.27
C ASP A 347 5.95 -1.85 -19.16
N TRP A 348 6.40 -2.66 -18.21
CA TRP A 348 7.80 -2.83 -17.84
C TRP A 348 8.18 -4.30 -17.87
N VAL A 349 9.43 -4.62 -18.15
CA VAL A 349 9.91 -6.00 -18.25
C VAL A 349 10.74 -6.35 -17.01
N TYR A 350 10.37 -7.42 -16.31
CA TYR A 350 11.23 -8.05 -15.30
C TYR A 350 12.01 -9.22 -15.92
N THR A 351 13.31 -9.24 -15.72
CA THR A 351 14.20 -10.34 -16.13
C THR A 351 14.85 -10.98 -14.91
N PRO A 352 14.57 -12.26 -14.59
CA PRO A 352 15.26 -12.97 -13.51
C PRO A 352 16.77 -13.06 -13.74
N ALA A 353 17.55 -13.03 -12.67
CA ALA A 353 18.97 -13.36 -12.73
C ALA A 353 19.16 -14.82 -13.22
N ALA A 354 20.18 -15.04 -14.04
CA ALA A 354 20.45 -16.36 -14.60
C ALA A 354 20.63 -17.40 -13.48
N GLY A 355 19.91 -18.51 -13.57
CA GLY A 355 19.98 -19.60 -12.59
C GLY A 355 19.15 -19.39 -11.32
N TYR A 356 18.54 -18.22 -11.11
CA TYR A 356 17.74 -17.96 -9.91
C TYR A 356 16.36 -18.60 -10.00
N THR A 357 15.93 -19.18 -8.88
CA THR A 357 14.56 -19.65 -8.64
C THR A 357 14.18 -19.28 -7.21
N GLY A 358 12.90 -19.01 -6.98
CA GLY A 358 12.40 -18.47 -5.72
C GLY A 358 11.55 -17.23 -5.95
N THR A 359 11.29 -16.49 -4.87
CA THR A 359 10.51 -15.25 -4.92
C THR A 359 11.43 -14.05 -5.04
N ASP A 360 11.06 -13.11 -5.89
CA ASP A 360 11.66 -11.80 -5.97
C ASP A 360 10.58 -10.73 -5.89
N LEU A 361 10.96 -9.50 -5.54
CA LEU A 361 10.02 -8.41 -5.47
C LEU A 361 10.68 -7.10 -5.83
N PHE A 362 9.89 -6.17 -6.35
CA PHE A 362 10.33 -4.79 -6.52
C PHE A 362 9.17 -3.85 -6.19
N LYS A 363 9.50 -2.60 -5.87
CA LYS A 363 8.50 -1.56 -5.60
C LYS A 363 8.53 -0.49 -6.67
N TRP A 364 7.36 0.01 -7.05
CA TRP A 364 7.19 1.05 -8.06
C TRP A 364 6.17 2.10 -7.62
N ARG A 365 6.20 3.27 -8.26
CA ARG A 365 5.22 4.35 -8.07
C ARG A 365 5.01 5.13 -9.37
N VAL A 366 3.91 5.89 -9.44
CA VAL A 366 3.61 6.80 -10.55
C VAL A 366 3.56 8.25 -10.05
N ASN A 367 3.86 9.21 -10.92
CA ASN A 367 3.72 10.65 -10.69
C ASN A 367 2.87 11.27 -11.78
N ASP A 368 1.91 12.12 -11.42
CA ASP A 368 0.97 12.81 -12.33
C ASP A 368 1.50 14.16 -12.88
N GLY A 369 2.79 14.41 -12.74
CA GLY A 369 3.44 15.69 -13.03
C GLY A 369 3.45 16.66 -11.84
N LYS A 370 2.80 16.33 -10.72
CA LYS A 370 2.78 17.16 -9.50
C LYS A 370 3.10 16.37 -8.24
N THR A 371 2.55 15.19 -8.04
CA THR A 371 2.71 14.38 -6.83
C THR A 371 2.88 12.89 -7.17
N TYR A 372 3.68 12.20 -6.36
CA TYR A 372 3.87 10.75 -6.49
C TYR A 372 2.78 9.99 -5.73
N SER A 373 2.37 8.86 -6.29
CA SER A 373 1.62 7.83 -5.57
C SER A 373 2.45 7.24 -4.42
N LEU A 374 1.75 6.56 -3.51
CA LEU A 374 2.39 5.54 -2.67
C LEU A 374 3.05 4.46 -3.55
N ALA A 375 4.00 3.72 -2.98
CA ALA A 375 4.66 2.64 -3.71
C ALA A 375 3.83 1.35 -3.68
N ALA A 376 3.65 0.71 -4.83
CA ALA A 376 3.09 -0.64 -4.95
C ALA A 376 4.22 -1.67 -5.05
N THR A 377 3.96 -2.87 -4.55
CA THR A 377 4.87 -4.02 -4.60
C THR A 377 4.44 -4.97 -5.71
N ILE A 378 5.39 -5.35 -6.56
CA ILE A 378 5.25 -6.46 -7.50
C ILE A 378 5.97 -7.67 -6.89
N ASN A 379 5.24 -8.75 -6.65
CA ASN A 379 5.79 -10.03 -6.23
C ASN A 379 5.92 -10.96 -7.44
N ILE A 380 7.06 -11.59 -7.59
CA ILE A 380 7.36 -12.47 -8.73
C ILE A 380 7.79 -13.82 -8.20
N THR A 381 7.11 -14.87 -8.65
CA THR A 381 7.54 -16.26 -8.40
C THR A 381 8.29 -16.78 -9.62
N ILE A 382 9.57 -17.11 -9.44
CA ILE A 382 10.44 -17.68 -10.47
C ILE A 382 10.55 -19.18 -10.23
N ASN A 383 9.83 -19.94 -11.05
CA ASN A 383 9.82 -21.39 -10.97
C ASN A 383 11.05 -21.99 -11.64
N THR A 384 11.49 -23.15 -11.15
CA THR A 384 12.28 -24.05 -11.98
C THR A 384 11.42 -24.33 -13.22
N GLY A 385 11.90 -23.92 -14.40
CA GLY A 385 11.30 -24.43 -15.64
C GLY A 385 11.28 -25.96 -15.58
N PRO A 386 10.46 -26.64 -16.41
CA PRO A 386 10.41 -28.10 -16.40
C PRO A 386 11.84 -28.65 -16.46
N THR A 387 12.26 -29.33 -15.39
CA THR A 387 13.59 -29.94 -15.34
C THR A 387 13.58 -31.05 -16.38
N PRO A 388 14.55 -31.14 -17.31
CA PRO A 388 14.68 -32.33 -18.12
C PRO A 388 14.90 -33.49 -17.15
N THR A 389 13.93 -34.39 -17.07
CA THR A 389 14.06 -35.59 -16.25
C THR A 389 15.24 -36.37 -16.82
N LYS A 390 16.36 -36.43 -16.08
CA LYS A 390 17.38 -37.44 -16.35
C LYS A 390 16.74 -38.80 -16.11
N THR A 391 16.19 -39.38 -17.16
CA THR A 391 15.73 -40.76 -17.16
C THR A 391 16.97 -41.65 -17.05
N PRO A 392 16.98 -42.68 -16.18
CA PRO A 392 18.05 -43.69 -16.16
C PRO A 392 18.17 -44.31 -17.56
N THR A 393 19.40 -44.62 -17.98
CA THR A 393 19.68 -45.28 -19.26
C THR A 393 18.78 -46.51 -19.44
N LYS A 394 17.77 -46.36 -20.29
CA LYS A 394 17.09 -47.47 -20.95
C LYS A 394 17.14 -47.16 -22.45
N THR A 395 17.54 -48.19 -23.18
CA THR A 395 17.65 -48.32 -24.64
C THR A 395 16.60 -47.48 -25.39
N PRO A 396 16.99 -46.70 -26.41
CA PRO A 396 16.12 -45.69 -27.00
C PRO A 396 14.88 -46.32 -27.63
N THR A 397 13.72 -45.78 -27.30
CA THR A 397 12.49 -45.90 -28.10
C THR A 397 12.24 -44.53 -28.74
N PRO A 398 11.99 -44.44 -30.06
CA PRO A 398 12.01 -43.16 -30.79
C PRO A 398 10.91 -42.19 -30.37
N ALA A 399 11.23 -40.90 -30.29
CA ALA A 399 10.25 -39.83 -30.19
C ALA A 399 9.47 -39.71 -31.50
N THR A 400 8.15 -39.52 -31.40
CA THR A 400 7.24 -39.32 -32.53
C THR A 400 7.43 -37.90 -33.07
N ALA A 401 7.62 -37.76 -34.39
CA ALA A 401 7.86 -36.48 -35.05
C ALA A 401 6.67 -35.51 -34.88
N LYS A 402 6.97 -34.22 -34.68
CA LYS A 402 5.98 -33.15 -34.56
C LYS A 402 5.36 -32.86 -35.94
N PRO A 403 4.02 -32.86 -36.10
CA PRO A 403 3.39 -32.58 -37.39
C PRO A 403 3.76 -31.19 -37.93
N GLY A 404 4.26 -31.14 -39.17
CA GLY A 404 4.69 -29.89 -39.82
C GLY A 404 6.16 -29.50 -39.59
N ASP A 405 6.88 -30.24 -38.75
CA ASP A 405 8.32 -30.05 -38.51
C ASP A 405 9.11 -30.93 -39.50
N ALA A 406 9.66 -30.29 -40.53
CA ALA A 406 10.39 -30.99 -41.58
C ALA A 406 11.87 -31.12 -41.24
N ASN A 407 12.47 -30.17 -40.54
CA ASN A 407 13.90 -30.21 -40.24
C ASN A 407 14.22 -30.96 -38.94
N GLY A 408 13.21 -31.39 -38.19
CA GLY A 408 13.33 -32.13 -36.94
C GLY A 408 13.84 -31.28 -35.77
N ASP A 409 13.73 -29.95 -35.87
CA ASP A 409 14.18 -29.00 -34.83
C ASP A 409 13.12 -28.75 -33.75
N ASN A 410 11.96 -29.42 -33.87
CA ASN A 410 10.82 -29.36 -32.97
C ASN A 410 10.11 -27.99 -32.93
N LEU A 411 10.37 -27.13 -33.91
CA LEU A 411 9.64 -25.89 -34.21
C LEU A 411 8.97 -26.03 -35.58
N VAL A 412 7.80 -25.41 -35.76
CA VAL A 412 7.17 -25.35 -37.08
C VAL A 412 7.19 -23.91 -37.57
N ASN A 413 8.09 -23.61 -38.51
CA ASN A 413 8.38 -22.24 -38.92
C ASN A 413 8.65 -22.13 -40.44
N GLY A 414 9.19 -20.99 -40.87
CA GLY A 414 9.45 -20.72 -42.29
C GLY A 414 10.48 -21.64 -42.94
N LEU A 415 11.37 -22.28 -42.16
CA LEU A 415 12.35 -23.23 -42.68
C LEU A 415 11.69 -24.55 -43.11
N ASP A 416 10.67 -25.00 -42.38
CA ASP A 416 9.89 -26.20 -42.74
C ASP A 416 9.07 -25.99 -44.00
N TYR A 417 8.54 -24.77 -44.18
CA TYR A 417 7.88 -24.37 -45.42
C TYR A 417 8.81 -24.44 -46.62
N LEU A 418 10.08 -24.04 -46.48
CA LEU A 418 11.05 -24.13 -47.57
C LEU A 418 11.34 -25.59 -47.95
N ILE A 419 11.35 -26.50 -46.98
CA ILE A 419 11.52 -27.94 -47.23
C ILE A 419 10.31 -28.49 -47.98
N TRP A 420 9.08 -28.21 -47.51
CA TRP A 420 7.85 -28.57 -48.23
C TRP A 420 7.81 -27.99 -49.65
N LEU A 421 8.10 -26.70 -49.81
CA LEU A 421 8.06 -26.01 -51.10
C LEU A 421 9.06 -26.61 -52.10
N SER A 422 10.24 -27.02 -51.62
CA SER A 422 11.26 -27.66 -52.46
C SER A 422 10.87 -29.06 -52.96
N HIS A 423 9.92 -29.72 -52.29
CA HIS A 423 9.43 -31.06 -52.64
C HIS A 423 7.99 -31.04 -53.21
N TYR A 424 7.34 -29.88 -53.29
CA TYR A 424 5.96 -29.76 -53.76
C TYR A 424 5.76 -30.36 -55.15
N GLY A 425 4.78 -31.28 -55.26
CA GLY A 425 4.47 -32.02 -56.49
C GLY A 425 5.34 -33.25 -56.73
N GLN A 426 6.24 -33.60 -55.80
CA GLN A 426 7.08 -34.80 -55.88
C GLN A 426 6.50 -35.96 -55.05
N THR A 427 6.92 -37.18 -55.40
CA THR A 427 6.66 -38.38 -54.59
C THR A 427 7.81 -38.55 -53.61
N ALA A 428 7.55 -38.30 -52.34
CA ALA A 428 8.52 -38.46 -51.26
C ALA A 428 7.79 -38.82 -49.96
N ILE A 429 8.43 -39.59 -49.09
CA ILE A 429 7.81 -40.10 -47.85
C ILE A 429 8.41 -39.41 -46.64
N GLY A 430 7.54 -38.99 -45.73
CA GLY A 430 7.88 -38.50 -44.40
C GLY A 430 8.22 -37.02 -44.32
N ALA A 431 8.13 -36.51 -43.09
CA ALA A 431 8.18 -35.09 -42.76
C ALA A 431 9.45 -34.37 -43.26
N VAL A 432 10.60 -35.06 -43.27
CA VAL A 432 11.88 -34.51 -43.76
C VAL A 432 11.87 -34.13 -45.23
N ASN A 433 10.92 -34.66 -45.99
CA ASN A 433 10.71 -34.35 -47.40
C ASN A 433 9.45 -33.50 -47.62
N GLY A 434 8.83 -32.98 -46.56
CA GLY A 434 7.59 -32.21 -46.64
C GLY A 434 6.31 -33.05 -46.77
N ASP A 435 6.37 -34.38 -46.65
CA ASP A 435 5.19 -35.25 -46.57
C ASP A 435 4.79 -35.42 -45.10
N PHE A 436 3.86 -34.60 -44.63
CA PHE A 436 3.47 -34.52 -43.23
C PHE A 436 2.29 -35.42 -42.88
N ASN A 437 1.57 -35.95 -43.87
CA ASN A 437 0.50 -36.93 -43.65
C ASN A 437 0.92 -38.39 -43.94
N ASN A 438 2.16 -38.60 -44.40
CA ASN A 438 2.73 -39.89 -44.81
C ASN A 438 1.94 -40.57 -45.95
N ASP A 439 1.37 -39.81 -46.88
CA ASP A 439 0.64 -40.33 -48.04
C ASP A 439 1.50 -40.49 -49.29
N SER A 440 2.80 -40.21 -49.19
CA SER A 440 3.83 -40.24 -50.24
C SER A 440 3.73 -39.16 -51.33
N ALA A 441 2.77 -38.23 -51.23
CA ALA A 441 2.58 -37.15 -52.19
C ALA A 441 2.71 -35.80 -51.50
N VAL A 442 3.80 -35.07 -51.75
CA VAL A 442 4.00 -33.74 -51.14
C VAL A 442 3.11 -32.72 -51.86
N ASN A 443 2.00 -32.35 -51.24
CA ASN A 443 0.94 -31.57 -51.89
C ASN A 443 0.29 -30.54 -50.95
N GLY A 444 -0.86 -29.99 -51.35
CA GLY A 444 -1.58 -28.98 -50.57
C GLY A 444 -2.11 -29.46 -49.22
N LEU A 445 -2.30 -30.77 -49.02
CA LEU A 445 -2.69 -31.35 -47.74
C LEU A 445 -1.56 -31.25 -46.72
N ASP A 446 -0.31 -31.44 -47.14
CA ASP A 446 0.87 -31.26 -46.29
C ASP A 446 1.06 -29.79 -45.91
N TYR A 447 0.84 -28.87 -46.85
CA TYR A 447 0.85 -27.44 -46.55
C TYR A 447 -0.14 -27.07 -45.44
N LEU A 448 -1.34 -27.67 -45.44
CA LEU A 448 -2.33 -27.42 -44.38
C LEU A 448 -1.87 -27.96 -43.03
N ILE A 449 -1.11 -29.07 -43.00
CA ILE A 449 -0.53 -29.60 -41.75
C ILE A 449 0.55 -28.65 -41.22
N TRP A 450 1.44 -28.16 -42.09
CA TRP A 450 2.42 -27.14 -41.70
C TRP A 450 1.74 -25.86 -41.21
N LEU A 451 0.79 -25.32 -41.98
CA LEU A 451 0.10 -24.05 -41.66
C LEU A 451 -0.65 -24.11 -40.33
N ASN A 452 -1.32 -25.24 -40.05
CA ASN A 452 -2.05 -25.42 -38.79
C ASN A 452 -1.15 -25.54 -37.55
N ASN A 453 0.13 -25.85 -37.75
CA ASN A 453 1.11 -25.96 -36.67
C ASN A 453 2.11 -24.79 -36.66
N TYR A 454 2.01 -23.82 -37.59
CA TYR A 454 2.96 -22.72 -37.71
C TYR A 454 3.03 -21.87 -36.43
N GLY A 455 4.25 -21.66 -35.93
CA GLY A 455 4.53 -20.92 -34.69
C GLY A 455 4.47 -21.78 -33.42
N THR A 456 4.29 -23.10 -33.53
CA THR A 456 4.31 -24.04 -32.39
C THR A 456 5.66 -24.63 -32.11
#